data_AF-A0A7Y3N767-F1
#
_entry.id   AF-A0A7Y3N767-F1
#
_cell.length_a   1.000
_cell.length_b   1.000
_cell.length_c   1.000
_cell.angle_alpha   90.00
_cell.angle_beta   90.00
_cell.angle_gamma   90.00
#
_symmetry.space_group_name_H-M   'P 1'
#
loop_
_entity.id
_entity.type
_entity.pdbx_description
1 polymer ?
#
loop_
_entity_poly.entity_id
_entity_poly.type
_entity_poly.pdbx_seq_one_letter_code
_entity_poly.pdbx_strand_id
1 'polypeptide(L)'
;MKSLRLPDLGEGLQEAEIVAWSVRPGQDVQRGDTLVSVETAKALVDIPAPETGRILACHGQPGEVLRTGAPLIDYETDNPALNRPADVDHGSVVGDLPEHRDTQEDGVLIIGRQRVTPEGFEVLHGLRRQMARNLGKAHQQVALVTLFDEVDLEKRKHLLARVLKAVVVACRHEPALNAWYHDHPPSRRLHEQVRIGLAIATPEGLLVPVLP
;
A
#
# COMPACT_ATOMS: atom_id res chain seq x y z
N MET A 1 -1.41 -5.04 -33.00
CA MET A 1 -1.10 -5.48 -31.62
C MET A 1 -0.33 -4.40 -30.86
N LYS A 2 -1.03 -3.61 -30.03
CA LYS A 2 -0.42 -2.81 -28.97
C LYS A 2 -0.64 -3.57 -27.65
N SER A 3 0.39 -3.69 -26.82
CA SER A 3 0.23 -4.20 -25.45
C SER A 3 0.09 -3.03 -24.48
N LEU A 4 -1.07 -2.91 -23.85
CA LEU A 4 -1.27 -2.05 -22.69
C LEU A 4 -0.49 -2.68 -21.53
N ARG A 5 0.50 -1.96 -21.02
CA ARG A 5 1.22 -2.36 -19.81
C ARG A 5 0.55 -1.71 -18.60
N LEU A 6 0.73 -2.31 -17.42
CA LEU A 6 0.38 -1.66 -16.16
C LEU A 6 1.13 -0.32 -16.08
N PRO A 7 0.45 0.84 -16.14
CA PRO A 7 1.10 2.14 -16.02
C PRO A 7 1.65 2.29 -14.60
N ASP A 8 2.58 3.23 -14.41
CA ASP A 8 2.97 3.60 -13.05
C ASP A 8 1.76 4.25 -12.36
N LEU A 9 1.29 3.61 -11.28
CA LEU A 9 0.14 4.07 -10.48
C LEU A 9 0.57 5.10 -9.42
N GLY A 10 1.84 5.51 -9.43
CA GLY A 10 2.39 6.59 -8.63
C GLY A 10 3.10 6.12 -7.37
N GLU A 11 3.99 6.99 -6.87
CA GLU A 11 4.63 6.88 -5.56
C GLU A 11 5.31 5.52 -5.26
N GLY A 12 5.98 4.94 -6.26
CA GLY A 12 6.83 3.75 -6.09
C GLY A 12 6.08 2.43 -5.93
N LEU A 13 4.79 2.38 -6.30
CA LEU A 13 4.01 1.14 -6.33
C LEU A 13 4.45 0.27 -7.52
N GLN A 14 5.37 -0.67 -7.26
CA GLN A 14 5.93 -1.57 -8.28
C GLN A 14 5.05 -2.80 -8.59
N GLU A 15 3.99 -3.03 -7.82
CA GLU A 15 3.13 -4.22 -7.90
C GLU A 15 1.66 -3.83 -7.68
N ALA A 16 0.74 -4.42 -8.46
CA ALA A 16 -0.72 -4.26 -8.31
C ALA A 16 -1.43 -5.62 -8.49
N GLU A 17 -2.46 -5.88 -7.70
CA GLU A 17 -3.26 -7.12 -7.74
C GLU A 17 -4.51 -6.91 -8.60
N ILE A 18 -4.81 -7.81 -9.55
CA ILE A 18 -6.05 -7.73 -10.35
C ILE A 18 -7.23 -8.11 -9.45
N VAL A 19 -8.16 -7.19 -9.20
CA VAL A 19 -9.39 -7.48 -8.44
C VAL A 19 -10.45 -8.07 -9.36
N ALA A 20 -10.73 -7.38 -10.48
CA ALA A 20 -11.75 -7.80 -11.42
C ALA A 20 -11.48 -7.25 -12.84
N TRP A 21 -11.74 -8.09 -13.83
CA TRP A 21 -11.84 -7.69 -15.24
C TRP A 21 -13.26 -7.23 -15.55
N SER A 22 -13.41 -5.97 -15.98
CA SER A 22 -14.70 -5.40 -16.41
C SER A 22 -15.01 -5.72 -17.88
N VAL A 23 -14.05 -6.32 -18.59
CA VAL A 23 -14.07 -6.57 -20.04
C VAL A 23 -13.61 -8.00 -20.36
N ARG A 24 -13.97 -8.51 -21.54
CA ARG A 24 -13.62 -9.87 -21.99
C ARG A 24 -12.80 -9.85 -23.29
N PRO A 25 -11.93 -10.86 -23.53
CA PRO A 25 -11.31 -11.06 -24.83
C PRO A 25 -12.35 -11.13 -25.96
N GLY A 26 -12.12 -10.39 -27.04
CA GLY A 26 -13.02 -10.25 -28.18
C GLY A 26 -14.05 -9.12 -28.09
N GLN A 27 -14.14 -8.42 -26.95
CA GLN A 27 -15.03 -7.28 -26.73
C GLN A 27 -14.43 -5.97 -27.28
N ASP A 28 -15.27 -5.12 -27.87
CA ASP A 28 -14.95 -3.76 -28.27
C ASP A 28 -15.14 -2.79 -27.09
N VAL A 29 -14.20 -1.87 -26.91
CA VAL A 29 -14.18 -0.88 -25.81
C VAL A 29 -13.94 0.52 -26.34
N GLN A 30 -14.58 1.51 -25.73
CA GLN A 30 -14.40 2.93 -26.06
C GLN A 30 -13.37 3.57 -25.13
N ARG A 31 -12.68 4.60 -25.63
CA ARG A 31 -11.76 5.41 -24.82
C ARG A 31 -12.49 5.95 -23.57
N GLY A 32 -11.95 5.64 -22.40
CA GLY A 32 -12.51 6.00 -21.11
C GLY A 32 -13.25 4.85 -20.39
N ASP A 33 -13.62 3.77 -21.08
CA ASP A 33 -14.28 2.62 -20.45
C ASP A 33 -13.35 1.89 -19.48
N THR A 34 -13.83 1.52 -18.29
CA THR A 34 -13.05 0.76 -17.30
C THR A 34 -12.70 -0.62 -17.83
N LEU A 35 -11.41 -0.91 -17.98
CA LEU A 35 -10.90 -2.20 -18.42
C LEU A 35 -10.77 -3.18 -17.25
N VAL A 36 -10.04 -2.75 -16.21
CA VAL A 36 -9.67 -3.61 -15.09
C VAL A 36 -9.57 -2.78 -13.81
N SER A 37 -10.11 -3.32 -12.73
CA SER A 37 -9.94 -2.77 -11.39
C SER A 37 -8.74 -3.47 -10.74
N VAL A 38 -7.72 -2.69 -10.36
CA VAL A 38 -6.51 -3.21 -9.69
C VAL A 38 -6.39 -2.64 -8.27
N GLU A 39 -6.01 -3.48 -7.31
CA GLU A 39 -5.73 -3.07 -5.95
C GLU A 39 -4.23 -2.81 -5.79
N THR A 40 -3.91 -1.63 -5.26
CA THR A 40 -2.55 -1.26 -4.85
C THR A 40 -2.49 -1.13 -3.34
N ALA A 41 -1.28 -1.03 -2.77
CA ALA A 41 -1.10 -0.84 -1.32
C ALA A 41 -1.67 0.49 -0.75
N LYS A 42 -2.25 1.37 -1.58
CA LYS A 42 -2.82 2.67 -1.19
C LYS A 42 -4.29 2.85 -1.59
N ALA A 43 -4.70 2.31 -2.73
CA ALA A 43 -6.06 2.42 -3.24
C ALA A 43 -6.41 1.31 -4.24
N LEU A 44 -7.71 1.04 -4.38
CA LEU A 44 -8.26 0.37 -5.56
C LEU A 44 -8.36 1.40 -6.69
N VAL A 45 -7.76 1.10 -7.85
CA VAL A 45 -7.65 1.99 -9.00
C VAL A 45 -8.25 1.30 -10.21
N ASP A 46 -9.24 1.95 -10.81
CA ASP A 46 -9.80 1.54 -12.09
C ASP A 46 -8.91 2.04 -13.23
N ILE A 47 -8.47 1.14 -14.10
CA ILE A 47 -7.68 1.47 -15.29
C ILE A 47 -8.64 1.67 -16.48
N PRO A 48 -8.83 2.91 -16.98
CA PRO A 48 -9.65 3.17 -18.15
C PRO A 48 -8.92 2.85 -19.45
N ALA A 49 -9.68 2.61 -20.51
CA ALA A 49 -9.15 2.41 -21.86
C ALA A 49 -8.52 3.71 -22.40
N PRO A 50 -7.23 3.73 -22.78
CA PRO A 50 -6.58 4.94 -23.29
C PRO A 50 -7.07 5.33 -24.69
N GLU A 51 -7.48 4.34 -25.50
CA GLU A 51 -7.91 4.47 -26.89
C GLU A 51 -9.08 3.50 -27.14
N THR A 52 -9.96 3.82 -28.10
CA THR A 52 -11.01 2.92 -28.57
C THR A 52 -10.39 1.80 -29.39
N GLY A 53 -10.82 0.55 -29.17
CA GLY A 53 -10.28 -0.61 -29.89
C GLY A 53 -10.89 -1.92 -29.43
N ARG A 54 -10.36 -3.02 -29.96
CA ARG A 54 -10.83 -4.37 -29.63
C ARG A 54 -9.81 -5.13 -28.79
N ILE A 55 -10.28 -5.77 -27.73
CA ILE A 55 -9.44 -6.57 -26.83
C ILE A 55 -9.14 -7.92 -27.48
N LEU A 56 -7.87 -8.26 -27.63
CA LEU A 56 -7.41 -9.54 -28.18
C LEU A 56 -7.16 -10.58 -27.08
N ALA A 57 -6.46 -10.18 -26.01
CA ALA A 57 -6.13 -11.05 -24.87
C ALA A 57 -5.98 -10.23 -23.58
N CYS A 58 -6.45 -10.78 -22.47
CA CYS A 58 -6.19 -10.27 -21.12
C CYS A 58 -5.11 -11.15 -20.48
N HIS A 59 -4.05 -10.53 -19.95
CA HIS A 59 -2.94 -11.19 -19.26
C HIS A 59 -3.09 -11.00 -17.75
N GLY A 60 -3.20 -12.10 -17.02
CA GLY A 60 -3.39 -12.13 -15.58
C GLY A 60 -4.80 -12.53 -15.14
N GLN A 61 -4.90 -13.35 -14.10
CA GLN A 61 -6.18 -13.76 -13.50
C GLN A 61 -6.57 -12.85 -12.31
N PRO A 62 -7.86 -12.76 -11.95
CA PRO A 62 -8.26 -12.14 -10.69
C PRO A 62 -7.56 -12.80 -9.49
N GLY A 63 -6.94 -11.99 -8.61
CA GLY A 63 -6.06 -12.43 -7.53
C GLY A 63 -4.58 -12.60 -7.93
N GLU A 64 -4.21 -12.33 -9.19
CA GLU A 64 -2.81 -12.34 -9.64
C GLU A 64 -2.16 -10.95 -9.47
N VAL A 65 -0.92 -10.95 -8.98
CA VAL A 65 -0.13 -9.74 -8.75
C VAL A 65 0.79 -9.50 -9.95
N LEU A 66 0.59 -8.38 -10.64
CA LEU A 66 1.41 -7.94 -11.77
C LEU A 66 2.36 -6.82 -11.36
N ARG A 67 3.55 -6.80 -11.97
CA ARG A 67 4.54 -5.74 -11.78
C ARG A 67 4.33 -4.57 -12.73
N THR A 68 4.70 -3.38 -12.31
CA THR A 68 4.66 -2.17 -13.15
C THR A 68 5.45 -2.39 -14.44
N GLY A 69 4.83 -2.08 -15.59
CA GLY A 69 5.39 -2.39 -16.90
C GLY A 69 5.14 -3.82 -17.44
N ALA A 70 4.52 -4.73 -16.68
CA ALA A 70 4.03 -6.01 -17.20
C ALA A 70 2.84 -5.79 -18.17
N PRO A 71 2.66 -6.66 -19.19
CA PRO A 71 1.50 -6.58 -20.08
C PRO A 71 0.21 -6.91 -19.33
N LEU A 72 -0.81 -6.06 -19.47
CA LEU A 72 -2.17 -6.25 -18.98
C LEU A 72 -3.10 -6.76 -20.09
N ILE A 73 -3.12 -6.05 -21.23
CA ILE A 73 -4.05 -6.34 -22.33
C ILE A 73 -3.35 -6.17 -23.66
N ASP A 74 -3.50 -7.14 -24.56
CA ASP A 74 -3.24 -6.93 -25.98
C ASP A 74 -4.51 -6.40 -26.65
N TYR A 75 -4.40 -5.26 -27.34
CA TYR A 75 -5.52 -4.64 -28.04
C TYR A 75 -5.14 -4.23 -29.46
N GLU A 76 -6.15 -4.19 -30.33
CA GLU A 76 -6.05 -3.72 -31.70
C GLU A 76 -6.71 -2.34 -31.82
N THR A 77 -5.95 -1.36 -32.31
CA THR A 77 -6.39 0.03 -32.49
C THR A 77 -6.40 0.36 -33.95
N ASP A 78 -7.48 0.99 -34.41
CA ASP A 78 -7.41 1.78 -35.64
C ASP A 78 -6.61 3.06 -35.38
N ASN A 79 -5.67 3.34 -36.29
CA ASN A 79 -4.83 4.54 -36.40
C ASN A 79 -3.53 4.60 -35.52
N PRO A 80 -2.34 4.88 -36.11
CA PRO A 80 -1.06 4.94 -35.39
C PRO A 80 -0.44 6.36 -35.35
N ALA A 81 -0.58 7.10 -34.24
CA ALA A 81 0.21 8.33 -34.03
C ALA A 81 0.38 8.73 -32.55
N LEU A 82 1.49 9.43 -32.26
CA LEU A 82 1.74 10.25 -31.06
C LEU A 82 1.99 9.52 -29.73
N ASN A 83 3.13 8.85 -29.62
CA ASN A 83 3.76 8.59 -28.33
C ASN A 83 4.72 9.75 -27.97
N ARG A 84 4.35 10.58 -27.00
CA ARG A 84 5.25 11.55 -26.33
C ARG A 84 4.87 11.59 -24.85
N PRO A 85 5.77 11.27 -23.91
CA PRO A 85 5.49 11.44 -22.49
C PRO A 85 5.37 12.93 -22.18
N ALA A 86 4.28 13.30 -21.51
CA ALA A 86 4.12 14.64 -20.95
C ALA A 86 4.81 14.68 -19.58
N ASP A 87 5.68 15.66 -19.43
CA ASP A 87 6.36 16.04 -18.19
C ASP A 87 5.34 16.51 -17.13
N VAL A 88 5.42 15.98 -15.92
CA VAL A 88 4.72 16.47 -14.72
C VAL A 88 5.55 16.17 -13.47
N ASP A 89 6.11 17.23 -12.90
CA ASP A 89 6.96 17.26 -11.72
C ASP A 89 6.15 17.23 -10.41
N HIS A 90 6.38 16.23 -9.56
CA HIS A 90 5.96 16.22 -8.16
C HIS A 90 7.00 15.55 -7.23
N GLY A 91 7.95 16.35 -6.75
CA GLY A 91 8.41 16.38 -5.35
C GLY A 91 8.85 15.08 -4.65
N SER A 92 10.16 14.79 -4.67
CA SER A 92 10.85 13.91 -3.72
C SER A 92 11.36 14.71 -2.48
N VAL A 93 11.90 14.15 -1.37
CA VAL A 93 12.42 12.82 -0.99
C VAL A 93 11.93 12.50 0.46
N VAL A 94 12.34 11.51 1.28
CA VAL A 94 13.63 10.80 1.54
C VAL A 94 13.32 9.40 2.12
N GLY A 95 14.12 8.36 1.81
CA GLY A 95 14.09 7.07 2.50
C GLY A 95 14.71 5.92 1.71
N ASP A 96 16.02 5.96 1.50
CA ASP A 96 16.74 4.96 0.70
C ASP A 96 16.77 3.60 1.42
N LEU A 97 16.12 2.58 0.84
CA LEU A 97 16.22 1.18 1.32
C LEU A 97 17.22 0.44 0.42
N PRO A 98 18.34 -0.08 0.95
CA PRO A 98 19.15 -1.01 0.19
C PRO A 98 18.34 -2.28 -0.10
N GLU A 99 18.39 -2.77 -1.34
CA GLU A 99 17.75 -4.03 -1.73
C GLU A 99 18.38 -5.21 -0.96
N HIS A 100 17.79 -5.60 0.17
CA HIS A 100 18.07 -6.88 0.78
C HIS A 100 17.21 -7.96 0.13
N ARG A 101 17.89 -8.95 -0.45
CA ARG A 101 17.28 -10.18 -0.94
C ARG A 101 16.84 -11.01 0.27
N ASP A 102 15.60 -10.80 0.71
CA ASP A 102 14.99 -11.64 1.74
C ASP A 102 14.89 -13.09 1.22
N THR A 103 15.76 -13.95 1.75
CA THR A 103 15.67 -15.39 1.61
C THR A 103 14.44 -15.91 2.36
N GLN A 104 13.32 -15.92 1.65
CA GLN A 104 12.37 -17.03 1.58
C GLN A 104 12.24 -17.90 2.85
N GLU A 105 11.31 -17.57 3.76
CA GLU A 105 10.72 -18.55 4.69
C GLU A 105 9.30 -18.20 5.21
N ASP A 106 8.51 -17.43 4.45
CA ASP A 106 7.08 -17.21 4.74
C ASP A 106 6.22 -18.43 4.33
N GLY A 107 6.05 -19.39 5.24
CA GLY A 107 4.83 -20.22 5.49
C GLY A 107 4.10 -20.97 4.36
N VAL A 108 4.52 -20.84 3.10
CA VAL A 108 3.85 -21.40 1.93
C VAL A 108 4.60 -22.66 1.51
N LEU A 109 3.97 -23.82 1.73
CA LEU A 109 4.50 -25.08 1.23
C LEU A 109 4.26 -25.15 -0.29
N ILE A 110 5.27 -24.80 -1.08
CA ILE A 110 5.20 -24.83 -2.54
C ILE A 110 5.40 -26.27 -3.02
N ILE A 111 4.31 -27.04 -3.09
CA ILE A 111 4.28 -28.34 -3.76
C ILE A 111 3.88 -28.10 -5.22
N GLY A 112 4.87 -27.93 -6.09
CA GLY A 112 4.66 -27.62 -7.51
C GLY A 112 4.29 -26.15 -7.76
N ARG A 113 3.41 -25.88 -8.73
CA ARG A 113 3.02 -24.50 -9.11
C ARG A 113 1.96 -23.86 -8.19
N GLN A 114 1.54 -24.56 -7.14
CA GLN A 114 0.37 -24.21 -6.34
C GLN A 114 0.78 -23.83 -4.92
N ARG A 115 0.37 -22.64 -4.47
CA ARG A 115 0.57 -22.19 -3.08
C ARG A 115 -0.44 -22.92 -2.19
N VAL A 116 0.03 -23.77 -1.29
CA VAL A 116 -0.82 -24.47 -0.31
C VAL A 116 -0.68 -23.76 1.04
N THR A 117 -1.81 -23.31 1.60
CA THR A 117 -1.87 -22.88 3.00
C THR A 117 -2.00 -24.08 3.94
N PRO A 118 -1.32 -24.07 5.10
CA PRO A 118 -1.49 -25.13 6.10
C PRO A 118 -2.93 -25.19 6.62
N GLU A 119 -3.35 -26.38 7.08
CA GLU A 119 -4.70 -26.62 7.58
C GLU A 119 -4.98 -25.76 8.83
N GLY A 120 -6.10 -25.05 8.84
CA GLY A 120 -6.46 -24.10 9.90
C GLY A 120 -5.87 -22.68 9.77
N PHE A 121 -5.11 -22.38 8.72
CA PHE A 121 -4.54 -21.04 8.48
C PHE A 121 -5.35 -20.24 7.44
N GLU A 122 -5.60 -18.96 7.74
CA GLU A 122 -6.18 -17.98 6.80
C GLU A 122 -5.05 -17.30 5.99
N VAL A 123 -5.22 -17.15 4.67
CA VAL A 123 -4.35 -16.26 3.88
C VAL A 123 -4.65 -14.82 4.27
N LEU A 124 -3.63 -14.07 4.74
CA LEU A 124 -3.79 -12.63 4.91
C LEU A 124 -3.73 -11.92 3.55
N HIS A 125 -4.68 -11.03 3.29
CA HIS A 125 -4.77 -10.19 2.08
C HIS A 125 -4.62 -8.70 2.42
N GLY A 126 -4.39 -7.88 1.40
CA GLY A 126 -4.37 -6.41 1.47
C GLY A 126 -3.75 -5.82 2.74
N LEU A 127 -4.55 -5.03 3.46
CA LEU A 127 -4.17 -4.33 4.69
C LEU A 127 -3.73 -5.27 5.82
N ARG A 128 -4.34 -6.45 5.98
CA ARG A 128 -3.93 -7.44 7.01
C ARG A 128 -2.53 -7.98 6.73
N ARG A 129 -2.21 -8.26 5.46
CA ARG A 129 -0.86 -8.70 5.03
C ARG A 129 0.18 -7.59 5.26
N GLN A 130 -0.17 -6.34 4.94
CA GLN A 130 0.65 -5.16 5.19
C GLN A 130 0.94 -4.97 6.69
N MET A 131 -0.10 -5.05 7.52
CA MET A 131 -0.02 -4.95 8.98
C MET A 131 0.91 -6.01 9.58
N ALA A 132 0.75 -7.28 9.20
CA ALA A 132 1.58 -8.38 9.72
C ALA A 132 3.08 -8.15 9.44
N ARG A 133 3.43 -7.76 8.20
CA ARG A 133 4.83 -7.44 7.83
C ARG A 133 5.39 -6.26 8.60
N ASN A 134 4.62 -5.17 8.70
CA ASN A 134 5.08 -3.96 9.39
C ASN A 134 5.23 -4.19 10.90
N LEU A 135 4.33 -4.95 11.52
CA LEU A 135 4.40 -5.32 12.93
C LEU A 135 5.62 -6.22 13.21
N GLY A 136 5.89 -7.20 12.34
CA GLY A 136 7.08 -8.05 12.43
C GLY A 136 8.38 -7.25 12.35
N LYS A 137 8.52 -6.35 11.36
CA LYS A 137 9.68 -5.47 11.23
C LYS A 137 9.86 -4.55 12.44
N ALA A 138 8.77 -3.91 12.91
CA ALA A 138 8.82 -3.04 14.09
C ALA A 138 9.25 -3.79 15.36
N HIS A 139 8.75 -5.01 15.57
CA HIS A 139 9.13 -5.83 16.74
C HIS A 139 10.60 -6.30 16.70
N GLN A 140 11.18 -6.49 15.52
CA GLN A 140 12.60 -6.84 15.35
C GLN A 140 13.53 -5.63 15.52
N GLN A 141 13.08 -4.43 15.11
CA GLN A 141 13.92 -3.22 15.06
C GLN A 141 13.81 -2.34 16.31
N VAL A 142 12.69 -2.41 17.05
CA VAL A 142 12.42 -1.52 18.19
C VAL A 142 12.39 -2.31 19.49
N ALA A 143 13.28 -1.96 20.42
CA ALA A 143 13.26 -2.49 21.78
C ALA A 143 11.97 -2.04 22.50
N LEU A 144 11.03 -2.96 22.70
CA LEU A 144 9.76 -2.67 23.36
C LEU A 144 9.93 -2.53 24.87
N VAL A 145 9.50 -1.39 25.40
CA VAL A 145 9.39 -1.12 26.84
C VAL A 145 7.94 -0.69 27.11
N THR A 146 7.32 -1.28 28.13
CA THR A 146 5.95 -0.95 28.54
C THR A 146 5.97 -0.30 29.92
N LEU A 147 5.30 0.84 30.04
CA LEU A 147 5.04 1.53 31.31
C LEU A 147 3.52 1.58 31.51
N PHE A 148 3.09 1.45 32.77
CA PHE A 148 1.69 1.55 33.17
C PHE A 148 1.53 2.67 34.20
N ASP A 149 0.48 3.46 34.05
CA ASP A 149 0.10 4.53 34.97
C ASP A 149 -1.44 4.68 34.94
N GLU A 150 -2.02 5.23 36.00
CA GLU A 150 -3.47 5.35 36.19
C GLU A 150 -3.91 6.82 36.26
N VAL A 151 -4.97 7.17 35.52
CA VAL A 151 -5.53 8.52 35.49
C VAL A 151 -7.03 8.48 35.72
N ASP A 152 -7.49 9.19 36.74
CA ASP A 152 -8.91 9.44 36.96
C ASP A 152 -9.47 10.39 35.88
N LEU A 153 -10.49 9.91 35.16
CA LEU A 153 -11.17 10.62 34.07
C LEU A 153 -12.64 10.91 34.39
N GLU A 154 -13.08 10.73 35.64
CA GLU A 154 -14.48 10.89 36.03
C GLU A 154 -15.08 12.24 35.60
N LYS A 155 -16.34 12.17 35.15
CA LYS A 155 -17.19 13.33 34.80
C LYS A 155 -16.63 14.19 33.63
N ARG A 156 -15.69 13.68 32.82
CA ARG A 156 -15.13 14.41 31.66
C ARG A 156 -15.76 13.98 30.32
N LYS A 157 -16.43 14.92 29.64
CA LYS A 157 -16.87 14.75 28.24
C LYS A 157 -15.68 14.74 27.27
N HIS A 158 -15.82 14.04 26.15
CA HIS A 158 -14.86 13.94 25.02
C HIS A 158 -13.48 13.38 25.42
N LEU A 159 -13.46 12.17 25.98
CA LEU A 159 -12.23 11.50 26.46
C LEU A 159 -11.13 11.44 25.39
N LEU A 160 -11.43 10.93 24.18
CA LEU A 160 -10.46 10.83 23.09
C LEU A 160 -9.81 12.19 22.76
N ALA A 161 -10.62 13.26 22.60
CA ALA A 161 -10.11 14.59 22.31
C ALA A 161 -9.27 15.19 23.45
N ARG A 162 -9.47 14.76 24.70
CA ARG A 162 -8.63 15.13 25.85
C ARG A 162 -7.31 14.36 25.84
N VAL A 163 -7.34 13.05 25.61
CA VAL A 163 -6.13 12.22 25.49
C VAL A 163 -5.24 12.71 24.35
N LEU A 164 -5.81 12.97 23.17
CA LEU A 164 -5.07 13.54 22.03
C LEU A 164 -4.38 14.86 22.39
N LYS A 165 -5.09 15.78 23.05
CA LYS A 165 -4.49 17.04 23.52
C LYS A 165 -3.41 16.83 24.59
N ALA A 166 -3.60 15.88 25.50
CA ALA A 166 -2.61 15.53 26.52
C ALA A 166 -1.32 14.98 25.89
N VAL A 167 -1.43 14.11 24.87
CA VAL A 167 -0.29 13.61 24.08
C VAL A 167 0.45 14.76 23.39
N VAL A 168 -0.26 15.70 22.73
CA VAL A 168 0.39 16.88 22.11
C VAL A 168 1.13 17.74 23.14
N VAL A 169 0.59 17.91 24.36
CA VAL A 169 1.26 18.64 25.44
C VAL A 169 2.47 17.86 25.97
N ALA A 170 2.35 16.54 26.15
CA ALA A 170 3.45 15.69 26.61
C ALA A 170 4.62 15.70 25.62
N CYS A 171 4.36 15.54 24.31
CA CYS A 171 5.38 15.63 23.26
C CYS A 171 6.07 17.01 23.15
N ARG A 172 5.44 18.08 23.64
CA ARG A 172 6.06 19.41 23.74
C ARG A 172 6.93 19.57 24.99
N HIS A 173 6.60 18.85 26.06
CA HIS A 173 7.37 18.86 27.30
C HIS A 173 8.59 17.93 27.21
N GLU A 174 8.42 16.75 26.60
CA GLU A 174 9.49 15.78 26.32
C GLU A 174 9.57 15.53 24.80
N PRO A 175 10.37 16.32 24.06
CA PRO A 175 10.51 16.19 22.61
C PRO A 175 11.08 14.85 22.14
N ALA A 176 11.77 14.09 23.00
CA ALA A 176 12.25 12.75 22.64
C ALA A 176 11.10 11.77 22.30
N LEU A 177 9.88 12.01 22.81
CA LEU A 177 8.69 11.21 22.48
C LEU A 177 8.12 11.51 21.08
N ASN A 178 8.54 12.61 20.43
CA ASN A 178 8.14 12.98 19.06
C ASN A 178 9.37 13.01 18.15
N ALA A 179 10.11 11.90 18.12
CA ALA A 179 11.38 11.77 17.43
C ALA A 179 11.51 10.45 16.66
N TRP A 180 12.26 10.48 15.56
CA TRP A 180 12.75 9.28 14.89
C TRP A 180 14.17 8.97 15.35
N TYR A 181 14.46 7.67 15.42
CA TYR A 181 15.77 7.12 15.75
C TYR A 181 16.22 6.24 14.57
N HIS A 182 17.48 6.37 14.18
CA HIS A 182 18.11 5.56 13.14
C HIS A 182 19.43 5.01 13.68
N ASP A 183 19.76 3.77 13.34
CA ASP A 183 20.99 3.12 13.82
C ASP A 183 22.20 3.37 12.89
N HIS A 184 21.96 3.71 11.62
CA HIS A 184 22.99 3.78 10.58
C HIS A 184 22.84 5.04 9.70
N PRO A 185 23.61 6.12 9.95
CA PRO A 185 24.41 6.37 11.15
C PRO A 185 23.52 6.57 12.40
N PRO A 186 24.04 6.29 13.61
CA PRO A 186 23.29 6.44 14.85
C PRO A 186 22.88 7.91 15.04
N SER A 187 21.59 8.20 14.89
CA SER A 187 21.07 9.56 14.80
C SER A 187 19.63 9.67 15.28
N ARG A 188 19.25 10.86 15.76
CA ARG A 188 17.89 11.19 16.19
C ARG A 188 17.39 12.45 15.50
N ARG A 189 16.18 12.40 14.94
CA ARG A 189 15.49 13.54 14.34
C ARG A 189 14.29 13.92 15.21
N LEU A 190 14.26 15.14 15.73
CA LEU A 190 13.09 15.68 16.43
C LEU A 190 12.08 16.24 15.42
N HIS A 191 10.78 16.17 15.75
CA HIS A 191 9.71 16.77 14.95
C HIS A 191 9.01 17.89 15.73
N GLU A 192 8.91 19.08 15.14
CA GLU A 192 8.24 20.23 15.75
C GLU A 192 6.70 20.10 15.76
N GLN A 193 6.16 19.49 14.71
CA GLN A 193 4.74 19.21 14.55
C GLN A 193 4.42 17.81 15.09
N VAL A 194 3.43 17.73 15.98
CA VAL A 194 2.93 16.47 16.54
C VAL A 194 1.73 16.02 15.69
N ARG A 195 1.95 15.04 14.81
CA ARG A 195 0.88 14.38 14.04
C ARG A 195 0.50 13.08 14.74
N ILE A 196 -0.78 12.84 15.00
CA ILE A 196 -1.24 11.65 15.73
C ILE A 196 -2.01 10.72 14.81
N GLY A 197 -1.43 9.53 14.54
CA GLY A 197 -2.17 8.43 13.93
C GLY A 197 -3.15 7.82 14.93
N LEU A 198 -4.44 7.78 14.57
CA LEU A 198 -5.45 7.11 15.39
C LEU A 198 -5.70 5.70 14.84
N ALA A 199 -5.31 4.68 15.58
CA ALA A 199 -5.53 3.28 15.18
C ALA A 199 -7.01 2.88 15.30
N ILE A 200 -7.63 2.53 14.18
CA ILE A 200 -9.05 2.11 14.08
C ILE A 200 -9.08 0.68 13.53
N ALA A 201 -9.57 -0.26 14.34
CA ALA A 201 -9.81 -1.63 13.89
C ALA A 201 -11.08 -1.70 13.04
N THR A 202 -10.98 -2.26 11.85
CA THR A 202 -12.10 -2.59 10.95
C THR A 202 -12.11 -4.09 10.65
N PRO A 203 -13.19 -4.67 10.11
CA PRO A 203 -13.19 -6.08 9.68
C PRO A 203 -12.09 -6.39 8.66
N GLU A 204 -11.76 -5.43 7.79
CA GLU A 204 -10.80 -5.57 6.68
C GLU A 204 -9.34 -5.39 7.13
N GLY A 205 -9.08 -4.76 8.29
CA GLY A 205 -7.73 -4.57 8.82
C GLY A 205 -7.62 -3.42 9.82
N LEU A 206 -6.43 -2.84 9.93
CA LEU A 206 -6.17 -1.67 10.78
C LEU A 206 -6.05 -0.42 9.89
N LEU A 207 -6.98 0.52 10.05
CA LEU A 207 -6.92 1.83 9.40
C LEU A 207 -6.32 2.85 10.37
N VAL A 208 -5.42 3.72 9.89
CA VAL A 208 -4.75 4.72 10.74
C VAL A 208 -4.83 6.12 10.10
N PRO A 209 -5.96 6.83 10.20
CA PRO A 209 -6.02 8.25 9.85
C PRO A 209 -5.05 9.06 10.71
N VAL A 210 -4.38 10.03 10.08
CA VAL A 210 -3.44 10.95 10.75
C VAL A 210 -4.12 12.28 11.02
N LEU A 211 -4.15 12.67 12.29
CA LEU A 211 -4.59 13.99 12.73
C LEU A 211 -3.41 14.98 12.64
N PRO A 212 -3.57 16.15 12.00
CA PRO A 212 -2.53 17.17 11.83
C PRO A 212 -2.27 18.00 13.09
#